data_AF-A0A5N5NZ18-F1
#
_entry.id   AF-A0A5N5NZ18-F1
#
_cell.length_a   1.000
_cell.length_b   1.000
_cell.length_c   1.000
_cell.angle_alpha   90.00
_cell.angle_beta   90.00
_cell.angle_gamma   90.00
#
_symmetry.space_group_name_H-M   'P 1'
#
loop_
_entity.id
_entity.type
_entity.pdbx_description
1 polymer ?
#
loop_
_entity_poly.entity_id
_entity_poly.type
_entity_poly.pdbx_seq_one_letter_code
_entity_poly.pdbx_strand_id
1 'polypeptide(L)'
;MRLFPSTAWLLKGELKPVRRSWRETPQRRSVNQRKGRAYQLLITTRPWTRLHAWMEKKLDGQGVKGVDIARMYAYDGEIRSTKPRQHSDPVDYEGAAFHVDSFDESDKVLAEYVLASASIDIHKKRQKRADRKSGCRNMSLHQAAIAYHLADTSRDLKFDRLLKSLETATDMTQKQSTELRAGTKRLYREFLVQFKGIICSTPMAVADAEFRNWFHPHLITVDEGGRLPENELLTVLAFYDAPVIVVGDHHQLPPYLKFNANAKNDLQSSNPIAPQLRYSTTERAVDAGAIETFMQFNHRSSGFLHKVPSQLIYRDLMTPFSRANQWSSLTETYHKFLLELAPELPKNETRLMVTLEGSWDSYIGTSARNIAHARWIVATSIKAVHDKTLTSRDGSPMDILIMAYYRAQVQTIEQMLNQAVIDGKLTREQRLQIRVQTLDLSQGGEADLVFVDYTRTGDTSFTSSALFFPFQLNRLIN
;
A
#
# COMPACT_ATOMS: atom_id res chain seq x y z
N MET A 1 29.73 6.47 21.61
CA MET A 1 28.84 5.30 21.74
C MET A 1 28.56 5.08 23.22
N ARG A 2 27.48 5.67 23.73
CA ARG A 2 26.97 5.41 25.08
C ARG A 2 25.59 4.78 24.94
N LEU A 3 25.42 3.59 25.52
CA LEU A 3 24.13 2.90 25.57
C LEU A 3 23.50 3.07 26.95
N PHE A 4 22.20 3.34 26.97
CA PHE A 4 21.38 3.31 28.18
C PHE A 4 20.67 1.96 28.27
N PRO A 5 20.71 1.26 29.43
CA PRO A 5 19.86 0.11 29.67
C PRO A 5 18.43 0.59 29.94
N SER A 6 17.47 0.12 29.14
CA SER A 6 16.05 0.45 29.29
C SER A 6 15.36 -0.43 30.33
N THR A 7 15.32 0.02 31.58
CA THR A 7 14.31 -0.44 32.54
C THR A 7 13.88 0.65 33.52
N ALA A 8 12.57 0.68 33.78
CA ALA A 8 11.86 1.32 34.89
C ALA A 8 11.45 2.80 34.77
N TRP A 9 10.23 3.02 34.27
CA TRP A 9 9.30 4.01 34.85
C TRP A 9 7.92 3.35 35.01
N LEU A 10 7.58 3.03 36.25
CA LEU A 10 6.33 2.42 36.68
C LEU A 10 5.40 3.54 37.18
N LEU A 11 4.33 3.85 36.45
CA LEU A 11 3.18 4.56 37.00
C LEU A 11 2.12 3.52 37.37
N LYS A 12 1.96 3.29 38.69
CA LYS A 12 0.88 2.47 39.24
C LYS A 12 -0.44 3.23 39.11
N GLY A 13 -1.31 2.75 38.23
CA GLY A 13 -2.74 3.04 38.24
C GLY A 13 -3.48 1.72 38.16
N GLU A 14 -4.02 1.25 39.29
CA GLU A 14 -4.85 0.05 39.34
C GLU A 14 -6.23 0.35 38.74
N LEU A 15 -6.59 -0.32 37.65
CA LEU A 15 -7.98 -0.45 37.22
C LEU A 15 -8.34 -1.94 37.16
N LYS A 16 -9.34 -2.32 37.96
CA LYS A 16 -9.81 -3.70 38.12
C LYS A 16 -10.45 -4.22 36.82
N PRO A 17 -10.14 -5.44 36.36
CA PRO A 17 -10.81 -6.02 35.20
C PRO A 17 -12.21 -6.52 35.56
N VAL A 18 -13.22 -6.05 34.83
CA VAL A 18 -14.58 -6.60 34.86
C VAL A 18 -14.59 -7.89 34.04
N ARG A 19 -14.52 -9.05 34.70
CA ARG A 19 -14.81 -10.35 34.08
C ARG A 19 -16.32 -10.53 33.98
N ARG A 20 -16.87 -10.60 32.77
CA ARG A 20 -18.18 -11.22 32.53
C ARG A 20 -17.98 -12.53 31.77
N SER A 21 -18.50 -13.60 32.35
CA SER A 21 -18.55 -14.95 31.80
C SER A 21 -19.51 -15.00 30.61
N TRP A 22 -19.01 -15.39 29.44
CA TRP A 22 -19.84 -15.66 28.27
C TRP A 22 -20.46 -17.06 28.40
N ARG A 23 -21.80 -17.12 28.39
CA ARG A 23 -22.55 -18.38 28.22
C ARG A 23 -22.71 -18.63 26.73
N GLU A 24 -22.34 -19.84 26.31
CA GLU A 24 -22.64 -20.37 24.99
C GLU A 24 -24.16 -20.49 24.80
N THR A 25 -24.66 -20.06 23.65
CA THR A 25 -25.98 -20.50 23.17
C THR A 25 -25.84 -20.93 21.70
N PRO A 26 -26.20 -22.17 21.33
CA PRO A 26 -26.13 -22.63 19.95
C PRO A 26 -27.48 -22.45 19.26
N GLN A 27 -27.48 -21.99 18.00
CA GLN A 27 -28.45 -22.49 17.03
C GLN A 27 -28.02 -22.28 15.58
N ARG A 28 -27.78 -23.41 14.91
CA ARG A 28 -27.67 -23.55 13.46
C ARG A 28 -28.99 -23.17 12.78
N ARG A 29 -28.91 -22.41 11.68
CA ARG A 29 -29.88 -22.52 10.57
C ARG A 29 -29.12 -22.81 9.29
N SER A 30 -29.46 -23.93 8.66
CA SER A 30 -28.95 -24.37 7.37
C SER A 30 -29.49 -23.47 6.26
N VAL A 31 -28.61 -22.71 5.62
CA VAL A 31 -28.92 -22.02 4.37
C VAL A 31 -28.53 -22.95 3.22
N ASN A 32 -29.53 -23.34 2.43
CA ASN A 32 -29.36 -24.07 1.18
C ASN A 32 -28.42 -23.29 0.25
N GLN A 33 -27.21 -23.82 0.02
CA GLN A 33 -26.26 -23.32 -0.95
C GLN A 33 -26.79 -23.54 -2.38
N ARG A 34 -27.44 -22.52 -2.95
CA ARG A 34 -27.45 -22.38 -4.41
C ARG A 34 -26.04 -21.97 -4.84
N LYS A 35 -25.39 -22.78 -5.67
CA LYS A 35 -24.09 -22.50 -6.32
C LYS A 35 -24.23 -21.33 -7.32
N GLY A 36 -24.49 -20.13 -6.82
CA GLY A 36 -24.23 -18.88 -7.54
C GLY A 36 -22.78 -18.47 -7.29
N ARG A 37 -22.05 -18.05 -8.33
CA ARG A 37 -20.71 -17.45 -8.14
C ARG A 37 -20.91 -16.10 -7.43
N ALA A 38 -20.30 -15.92 -6.27
CA ALA A 38 -20.33 -14.67 -5.52
C ALA A 38 -19.39 -13.62 -6.17
N TYR A 39 -19.78 -12.34 -6.10
CA TYR A 39 -19.00 -11.20 -6.61
C TYR A 39 -18.54 -10.35 -5.43
N GLN A 40 -17.28 -9.89 -5.43
CA GLN A 40 -16.72 -9.18 -4.29
C GLN A 40 -16.10 -7.84 -4.71
N LEU A 41 -16.26 -6.83 -3.88
CA LEU A 41 -15.54 -5.56 -3.97
C LEU A 41 -14.54 -5.50 -2.83
N LEU A 42 -13.27 -5.33 -3.14
CA LEU A 42 -12.21 -5.13 -2.17
C LEU A 42 -11.75 -3.68 -2.22
N ILE A 43 -11.81 -3.02 -1.07
CA ILE A 43 -11.42 -1.63 -0.90
C ILE A 43 -10.14 -1.60 -0.06
N THR A 44 -9.11 -0.89 -0.51
CA THR A 44 -7.86 -0.75 0.26
C THR A 44 -7.20 0.59 0.01
N THR A 45 -6.41 1.05 0.99
CA THR A 45 -5.56 2.24 0.88
C THR A 45 -4.11 1.93 0.48
N ARG A 46 -3.76 0.67 0.16
CA ARG A 46 -2.38 0.22 -0.10
C ARG A 46 -1.93 0.38 -1.56
N PRO A 47 -0.60 0.42 -1.82
CA PRO A 47 -0.04 0.25 -3.17
C PRO A 47 -0.38 -1.14 -3.74
N TRP A 48 -1.04 -1.16 -4.89
CA TRP A 48 -1.78 -2.29 -5.45
C TRP A 48 -0.97 -3.51 -5.90
N THR A 49 0.33 -3.35 -6.17
CA THR A 49 1.16 -4.40 -6.77
C THR A 49 1.42 -5.61 -5.85
N ARG A 50 1.35 -5.43 -4.52
CA ARG A 50 1.66 -6.50 -3.55
C ARG A 50 0.44 -7.25 -3.01
N LEU A 51 -0.66 -6.56 -2.75
CA LEU A 51 -1.92 -7.19 -2.31
C LEU A 51 -2.40 -8.22 -3.34
N HIS A 52 -2.27 -7.85 -4.61
CA HIS A 52 -2.64 -8.69 -5.74
C HIS A 52 -1.78 -9.96 -5.86
N ALA A 53 -0.44 -9.83 -5.89
CA ALA A 53 0.46 -10.98 -5.99
C ALA A 53 0.26 -11.98 -4.83
N TRP A 54 -0.06 -11.45 -3.64
CA TRP A 54 -0.41 -12.26 -2.49
C TRP A 54 -1.77 -12.96 -2.67
N MET A 55 -2.81 -12.27 -3.13
CA MET A 55 -4.14 -12.85 -3.37
C MET A 55 -4.09 -13.96 -4.43
N GLU A 56 -3.38 -13.76 -5.54
CA GLU A 56 -3.23 -14.81 -6.55
C GLU A 56 -2.53 -16.04 -6.00
N LYS A 57 -1.41 -15.86 -5.30
CA LYS A 57 -0.66 -16.96 -4.67
C LYS A 57 -1.51 -17.72 -3.65
N LYS A 58 -2.37 -17.01 -2.90
CA LYS A 58 -3.26 -17.60 -1.90
C LYS A 58 -4.43 -18.35 -2.54
N LEU A 59 -5.10 -17.75 -3.52
CA LEU A 59 -6.24 -18.38 -4.22
C LEU A 59 -5.78 -19.62 -4.99
N ASP A 60 -4.67 -19.54 -5.71
CA ASP A 60 -4.09 -20.70 -6.40
C ASP A 60 -3.62 -21.77 -5.39
N GLY A 61 -3.03 -21.36 -4.27
CA GLY A 61 -2.63 -22.26 -3.18
C GLY A 61 -3.78 -22.95 -2.45
N GLN A 62 -4.97 -22.34 -2.44
CA GLN A 62 -6.21 -22.92 -1.90
C GLN A 62 -7.01 -23.70 -2.94
N GLY A 63 -6.49 -23.85 -4.16
CA GLY A 63 -7.19 -24.53 -5.25
C GLY A 63 -8.41 -23.78 -5.80
N VAL A 64 -8.58 -22.51 -5.42
CA VAL A 64 -9.67 -21.64 -5.91
C VAL A 64 -9.29 -21.18 -7.32
N LYS A 65 -9.73 -21.94 -8.32
CA LYS A 65 -9.52 -21.64 -9.74
C LYS A 65 -10.70 -20.86 -10.32
N GLY A 66 -10.42 -19.91 -11.21
CA GLY A 66 -11.45 -19.24 -12.03
C GLY A 66 -12.14 -18.04 -11.39
N VAL A 67 -11.51 -17.36 -10.42
CA VAL A 67 -11.92 -16.03 -9.96
C VAL A 67 -11.11 -14.98 -10.71
N ASP A 68 -11.78 -14.10 -11.44
CA ASP A 68 -11.17 -12.97 -12.13
C ASP A 68 -10.95 -11.80 -11.16
N ILE A 69 -9.86 -11.05 -11.31
CA ILE A 69 -9.52 -9.91 -10.45
C ILE A 69 -9.17 -8.70 -11.32
N ALA A 70 -9.98 -7.65 -11.21
CA ALA A 70 -9.75 -6.38 -11.90
C ALA A 70 -9.40 -5.28 -10.90
N ARG A 71 -8.48 -4.38 -11.28
CA ARG A 71 -8.07 -3.22 -10.46
C ARG A 71 -8.67 -1.94 -11.02
N MET A 72 -9.35 -1.18 -10.17
CA MET A 72 -9.92 0.12 -10.52
C MET A 72 -9.26 1.21 -9.65
N TYR A 73 -8.64 2.18 -10.29
CA TYR A 73 -8.12 3.37 -9.61
C TYR A 73 -9.23 4.42 -9.47
N ALA A 74 -9.01 5.48 -8.66
CA ALA A 74 -9.97 6.56 -8.52
C ALA A 74 -10.35 7.15 -9.89
N TYR A 75 -11.61 6.97 -10.28
CA TYR A 75 -12.25 7.56 -11.46
C TYR A 75 -11.88 9.05 -11.61
N ASP A 76 -11.80 9.79 -10.49
CA ASP A 76 -11.40 11.20 -10.44
C ASP A 76 -9.89 11.50 -10.58
N GLY A 77 -8.99 10.59 -10.19
CA GLY A 77 -7.55 10.72 -10.39
C GLY A 77 -7.14 10.47 -11.84
N GLU A 78 -8.01 9.78 -12.56
CA GLU A 78 -8.00 9.54 -13.99
C GLU A 78 -8.72 10.68 -14.78
N ILE A 79 -9.55 11.50 -14.12
CA ILE A 79 -10.36 12.57 -14.74
C ILE A 79 -9.91 14.02 -14.44
N ARG A 80 -9.09 14.29 -13.40
CA ARG A 80 -8.68 15.68 -13.05
C ARG A 80 -7.44 16.20 -13.76
N SER A 81 -7.24 15.88 -15.03
CA SER A 81 -6.31 16.60 -15.91
C SER A 81 -6.88 17.92 -16.46
N THR A 82 -8.06 18.36 -15.99
CA THR A 82 -8.85 19.43 -16.64
C THR A 82 -9.16 20.66 -15.78
N LYS A 83 -8.43 20.93 -14.69
CA LYS A 83 -8.45 22.26 -14.05
C LYS A 83 -7.05 22.86 -13.98
N PRO A 84 -6.80 24.07 -14.53
CA PRO A 84 -5.55 24.76 -14.31
C PRO A 84 -5.39 24.97 -12.81
N ARG A 85 -4.28 24.49 -12.25
CA ARG A 85 -3.79 25.05 -10.99
C ARG A 85 -3.49 26.51 -11.29
N GLN A 86 -4.30 27.42 -10.78
CA GLN A 86 -3.83 28.78 -10.53
C GLN A 86 -2.72 28.66 -9.49
N HIS A 87 -1.48 28.55 -9.96
CA HIS A 87 -0.32 28.90 -9.17
C HIS A 87 -0.36 30.41 -9.00
N SER A 88 -0.89 30.87 -7.87
CA SER A 88 -0.53 32.19 -7.33
C SER A 88 0.80 32.03 -6.61
N ASP A 89 1.89 32.06 -7.36
CA ASP A 89 3.12 32.75 -6.97
C ASP A 89 4.01 32.86 -8.22
N PRO A 90 4.35 34.08 -8.66
CA PRO A 90 5.29 34.30 -9.74
C PRO A 90 6.70 34.31 -9.16
N VAL A 91 7.57 33.43 -9.65
CA VAL A 91 9.02 33.63 -9.89
C VAL A 91 9.63 32.25 -10.20
N ASP A 92 10.48 32.25 -11.23
CA ASP A 92 11.24 31.13 -11.83
C ASP A 92 10.51 30.22 -12.82
N TYR A 93 10.16 30.82 -13.96
CA TYR A 93 10.29 30.14 -15.25
C TYR A 93 11.60 30.55 -15.89
N GLU A 94 12.54 29.62 -16.02
CA GLU A 94 13.39 29.53 -17.21
C GLU A 94 13.83 28.06 -17.36
N GLY A 95 13.21 27.36 -18.30
CA GLY A 95 13.66 26.03 -18.75
C GLY A 95 12.73 24.83 -18.51
N ALA A 96 11.43 24.92 -18.83
CA ALA A 96 10.62 23.74 -19.21
C ALA A 96 9.28 24.18 -19.84
N ALA A 97 9.33 24.61 -21.10
CA ALA A 97 8.17 24.55 -21.97
C ALA A 97 7.93 23.07 -22.34
N PHE A 98 7.21 22.34 -21.49
CA PHE A 98 6.54 21.11 -21.89
C PHE A 98 5.04 21.36 -21.80
N HIS A 99 4.41 21.47 -22.96
CA HIS A 99 2.98 21.20 -23.11
C HIS A 99 2.71 19.82 -22.49
N VAL A 100 2.12 19.79 -21.30
CA VAL A 100 1.61 18.56 -20.70
C VAL A 100 0.23 18.34 -21.31
N ASP A 101 0.19 17.60 -22.42
CA ASP A 101 -1.04 17.07 -22.97
C ASP A 101 -1.74 16.21 -21.91
N SER A 102 -2.94 16.63 -21.53
CA SER A 102 -3.79 15.92 -20.59
C SER A 102 -4.30 14.62 -21.22
N PHE A 103 -3.75 13.48 -20.82
CA PHE A 103 -4.26 12.15 -21.18
C PHE A 103 -5.70 11.96 -20.66
N ASP A 104 -6.65 11.71 -21.56
CA ASP A 104 -8.05 11.37 -21.26
C ASP A 104 -8.23 9.83 -21.13
N GLU A 105 -9.33 9.39 -20.54
CA GLU A 105 -9.65 7.97 -20.34
C GLU A 105 -9.83 7.21 -21.65
N SER A 106 -10.37 7.90 -22.65
CA SER A 106 -10.42 7.41 -24.03
C SER A 106 -9.02 7.11 -24.58
N ASP A 107 -8.02 7.90 -24.20
CA ASP A 107 -6.65 7.79 -24.70
C ASP A 107 -5.91 6.63 -24.03
N LYS A 108 -6.21 6.35 -22.75
CA LYS A 108 -5.71 5.15 -22.05
C LYS A 108 -6.29 3.87 -22.64
N VAL A 109 -7.59 3.85 -22.92
CA VAL A 109 -8.24 2.71 -23.58
C VAL A 109 -7.65 2.51 -24.98
N LEU A 110 -7.42 3.59 -25.73
CA LEU A 110 -6.77 3.51 -27.03
C LEU A 110 -5.33 3.01 -26.92
N ALA A 111 -4.54 3.51 -25.97
CA ALA A 111 -3.17 3.07 -25.75
C ALA A 111 -3.09 1.58 -25.37
N GLU A 112 -3.94 1.13 -24.44
CA GLU A 112 -4.03 -0.29 -24.07
C GLU A 112 -4.55 -1.15 -25.22
N TYR A 113 -5.48 -0.64 -26.03
CA TYR A 113 -5.93 -1.32 -27.24
C TYR A 113 -4.80 -1.47 -28.26
N VAL A 114 -4.04 -0.41 -28.56
CA VAL A 114 -2.87 -0.44 -29.46
C VAL A 114 -1.80 -1.41 -28.94
N LEU A 115 -1.53 -1.40 -27.63
CA LEU A 115 -0.58 -2.34 -27.02
C LEU A 115 -1.09 -3.78 -27.09
N ALA A 116 -2.38 -4.01 -26.85
CA ALA A 116 -3.00 -5.32 -26.93
C ALA A 116 -3.07 -5.84 -28.38
N SER A 117 -3.42 -4.98 -29.34
CA SER A 117 -3.46 -5.34 -30.77
C SER A 117 -2.06 -5.66 -31.30
N ALA A 118 -1.07 -4.82 -30.98
CA ALA A 118 0.34 -5.08 -31.29
C ALA A 118 0.85 -6.38 -30.63
N SER A 119 0.46 -6.63 -29.37
CA SER A 119 0.83 -7.85 -28.64
C SER A 119 0.18 -9.09 -29.25
N ILE A 120 -1.09 -9.00 -29.67
CA ILE A 120 -1.81 -10.07 -30.37
C ILE A 120 -1.15 -10.35 -31.72
N ASP A 121 -0.72 -9.33 -32.46
CA ASP A 121 -0.03 -9.52 -33.74
C ASP A 121 1.38 -10.12 -33.57
N ILE A 122 2.07 -9.81 -32.46
CA ILE A 122 3.31 -10.48 -32.06
C ILE A 122 3.04 -11.93 -31.60
N HIS A 123 1.91 -12.21 -30.94
CA HIS A 123 1.53 -13.53 -30.42
C HIS A 123 0.84 -14.46 -31.43
N LYS A 124 0.29 -13.96 -32.54
CA LYS A 124 -0.17 -14.78 -33.68
C LYS A 124 0.97 -15.63 -34.27
N LYS A 125 2.24 -15.30 -34.02
CA LYS A 125 3.41 -16.14 -34.36
C LYS A 125 3.73 -17.26 -33.33
N ARG A 126 3.04 -17.34 -32.19
CA ARG A 126 3.26 -18.35 -31.11
C ARG A 126 1.98 -19.05 -30.64
N GLN A 127 0.91 -19.00 -31.43
CA GLN A 127 -0.45 -19.32 -30.99
C GLN A 127 -0.79 -20.82 -31.14
N LYS A 128 -0.36 -21.65 -30.18
CA LYS A 128 -1.03 -22.93 -29.83
C LYS A 128 -1.03 -23.27 -28.32
N ARG A 129 -0.50 -22.40 -27.44
CA ARG A 129 -0.46 -22.64 -25.98
C ARG A 129 -1.28 -21.66 -25.13
N ALA A 130 -1.71 -20.51 -25.65
CA ALA A 130 -2.33 -19.42 -24.88
C ALA A 130 -3.85 -19.55 -24.70
N ASP A 131 -4.56 -20.28 -25.58
CA ASP A 131 -6.03 -20.27 -25.65
C ASP A 131 -6.75 -21.08 -24.56
N ARG A 132 -6.09 -21.40 -23.44
CA ARG A 132 -6.73 -22.13 -22.33
C ARG A 132 -6.63 -21.48 -20.95
N LYS A 133 -6.06 -20.27 -20.80
CA LYS A 133 -5.82 -19.71 -19.43
C LYS A 133 -5.98 -18.20 -19.20
N SER A 134 -6.35 -17.37 -20.17
CA SER A 134 -6.55 -15.93 -19.87
C SER A 134 -7.91 -15.66 -19.23
N GLY A 135 -8.02 -15.92 -17.92
CA GLY A 135 -8.92 -15.13 -17.08
C GLY A 135 -8.38 -13.71 -16.93
N CYS A 136 -9.20 -12.75 -16.50
CA CYS A 136 -8.78 -11.38 -16.18
C CYS A 136 -7.97 -11.39 -14.87
N ARG A 137 -6.77 -11.97 -14.88
CA ARG A 137 -5.85 -12.01 -13.75
C ARG A 137 -4.89 -10.83 -13.86
N ASN A 138 -4.89 -9.95 -12.84
CA ASN A 138 -3.96 -8.82 -12.70
C ASN A 138 -4.13 -7.63 -13.68
N MET A 139 -5.29 -7.53 -14.33
CA MET A 139 -5.50 -6.44 -15.29
C MET A 139 -5.99 -5.17 -14.57
N SER A 140 -5.59 -4.00 -15.08
CA SER A 140 -6.37 -2.79 -14.80
C SER A 140 -7.79 -2.95 -15.35
N LEU A 141 -8.72 -2.14 -14.88
CA LEU A 141 -10.10 -2.17 -15.38
C LEU A 141 -10.13 -1.92 -16.91
N HIS A 142 -9.30 -0.99 -17.39
CA HIS A 142 -9.07 -0.71 -18.82
C HIS A 142 -8.63 -1.96 -19.58
N GLN A 143 -7.59 -2.64 -19.09
CA GLN A 143 -7.05 -3.85 -19.71
C GLN A 143 -8.07 -4.99 -19.73
N ALA A 144 -8.82 -5.17 -18.63
CA ALA A 144 -9.84 -6.20 -18.54
C ALA A 144 -11.01 -5.93 -19.50
N ALA A 145 -11.44 -4.67 -19.60
CA ALA A 145 -12.48 -4.24 -20.53
C ALA A 145 -12.04 -4.40 -22.00
N ILE A 146 -10.81 -4.03 -22.35
CA ILE A 146 -10.25 -4.25 -23.68
C ILE A 146 -10.10 -5.74 -23.99
N ALA A 147 -9.60 -6.55 -23.07
CA ALA A 147 -9.52 -8.00 -23.25
C ALA A 147 -10.92 -8.61 -23.45
N TYR A 148 -11.92 -8.11 -22.73
CA TYR A 148 -13.32 -8.48 -22.94
C TYR A 148 -13.83 -8.10 -24.33
N HIS A 149 -13.48 -6.92 -24.86
CA HIS A 149 -13.83 -6.53 -26.23
C HIS A 149 -13.13 -7.40 -27.27
N LEU A 150 -11.81 -7.61 -27.14
CA LEU A 150 -11.00 -8.37 -28.09
C LEU A 150 -11.37 -9.85 -28.15
N ALA A 151 -11.93 -10.41 -27.06
CA ALA A 151 -12.44 -11.77 -27.06
C ALA A 151 -13.61 -11.98 -28.04
N ASP A 152 -14.32 -10.91 -28.42
CA ASP A 152 -15.43 -10.93 -29.35
C ASP A 152 -15.75 -9.51 -29.83
N THR A 153 -15.05 -9.10 -30.87
CA THR A 153 -15.19 -7.76 -31.47
C THR A 153 -16.54 -7.55 -32.15
N SER A 154 -17.34 -8.62 -32.35
CA SER A 154 -18.67 -8.51 -32.95
C SER A 154 -19.68 -7.79 -32.05
N ARG A 155 -19.37 -7.65 -30.74
CA ARG A 155 -20.21 -6.97 -29.74
C ARG A 155 -20.44 -5.49 -30.01
N ASP A 156 -19.39 -4.79 -30.47
CA ASP A 156 -19.50 -3.39 -30.89
C ASP A 156 -18.60 -3.15 -32.11
N LEU A 157 -19.08 -3.58 -33.28
CA LEU A 157 -18.38 -3.40 -34.56
C LEU A 157 -18.12 -1.92 -34.88
N LYS A 158 -18.95 -1.01 -34.39
CA LYS A 158 -18.76 0.42 -34.61
C LYS A 158 -17.56 0.92 -33.80
N PHE A 159 -17.45 0.49 -32.54
CA PHE A 159 -16.32 0.81 -31.69
C PHE A 159 -15.02 0.17 -32.17
N ASP A 160 -15.03 -1.10 -32.59
CA ASP A 160 -13.86 -1.78 -33.17
C ASP A 160 -13.33 -1.05 -34.42
N ARG A 161 -14.23 -0.63 -35.32
CA ARG A 161 -13.85 0.18 -36.49
C ARG A 161 -13.26 1.52 -36.10
N LEU A 162 -13.83 2.17 -35.08
CA LEU A 162 -13.31 3.44 -34.58
C LEU A 162 -11.90 3.26 -34.02
N LEU A 163 -11.68 2.26 -33.16
CA LEU A 163 -10.37 1.96 -32.59
C LEU A 163 -9.33 1.70 -33.68
N LYS A 164 -9.62 0.85 -34.67
CA LYS A 164 -8.75 0.60 -35.82
C LYS A 164 -8.45 1.85 -36.65
N SER A 165 -9.44 2.72 -36.83
CA SER A 165 -9.23 3.97 -37.57
C SER A 165 -8.29 4.94 -36.84
N LEU A 166 -8.27 4.86 -35.50
CA LEU A 166 -7.43 5.71 -34.65
C LEU A 166 -6.00 5.16 -34.49
N GLU A 167 -5.78 3.85 -34.67
CA GLU A 167 -4.43 3.26 -34.65
C GLU A 167 -3.49 3.90 -35.69
N THR A 168 -4.05 4.32 -36.83
CA THR A 168 -3.30 4.89 -37.95
C THR A 168 -3.45 6.41 -38.08
N ALA A 169 -4.26 7.04 -37.23
CA ALA A 169 -4.55 8.47 -37.32
C ALA A 169 -3.42 9.28 -36.63
N THR A 170 -2.97 10.34 -37.28
CA THR A 170 -2.01 11.29 -36.68
C THR A 170 -2.67 12.26 -35.70
N ASP A 171 -3.95 12.59 -35.92
CA ASP A 171 -4.75 13.47 -35.08
C ASP A 171 -6.17 12.94 -34.89
N MET A 172 -6.74 13.18 -33.71
CA MET A 172 -8.11 12.81 -33.37
C MET A 172 -9.06 14.01 -33.52
N THR A 173 -10.09 13.87 -34.36
CA THR A 173 -11.12 14.92 -34.48
C THR A 173 -12.02 14.97 -33.23
N GLN A 174 -12.65 16.12 -32.96
CA GLN A 174 -13.60 16.29 -31.85
C GLN A 174 -14.76 15.27 -31.91
N LYS A 175 -15.22 14.93 -33.12
CA LYS A 175 -16.25 13.92 -33.33
C LYS A 175 -15.75 12.53 -32.94
N GLN A 176 -14.54 12.15 -33.37
CA GLN A 176 -13.93 10.88 -32.98
C GLN A 176 -13.69 10.78 -31.48
N SER A 177 -13.21 11.85 -30.83
CA SER A 177 -13.05 11.90 -29.38
C SER A 177 -14.38 11.66 -28.65
N THR A 178 -15.45 12.32 -29.11
CA THR A 178 -16.80 12.13 -28.53
C THR A 178 -17.31 10.70 -28.74
N GLU A 179 -17.12 10.14 -29.93
CA GLU A 179 -17.51 8.75 -30.23
C GLU A 179 -16.69 7.73 -29.44
N LEU A 180 -15.39 7.99 -29.24
CA LEU A 180 -14.48 7.15 -28.47
C LEU A 180 -14.88 7.14 -27.00
N ARG A 181 -15.13 8.31 -26.39
CA ARG A 181 -15.65 8.40 -25.01
C ARG A 181 -16.96 7.64 -24.84
N ALA A 182 -17.90 7.82 -25.76
CA ALA A 182 -19.19 7.12 -25.71
C ALA A 182 -19.03 5.60 -25.87
N GLY A 183 -18.12 5.16 -26.74
CA GLY A 183 -17.79 3.74 -26.93
C GLY A 183 -17.12 3.13 -25.70
N THR A 184 -16.14 3.81 -25.11
CA THR A 184 -15.47 3.40 -23.88
C THR A 184 -16.46 3.23 -22.73
N LYS A 185 -17.40 4.17 -22.54
CA LYS A 185 -18.44 4.04 -21.50
C LYS A 185 -19.34 2.82 -21.72
N ARG A 186 -19.75 2.53 -22.96
CA ARG A 186 -20.53 1.33 -23.28
C ARG A 186 -19.74 0.05 -22.98
N LEU A 187 -18.48 0.01 -23.40
CA LEU A 187 -17.60 -1.13 -23.14
C LEU A 187 -17.48 -1.39 -21.63
N TYR A 188 -17.26 -0.34 -20.83
CA TYR A 188 -17.18 -0.46 -19.38
C TYR A 188 -18.46 -0.99 -18.77
N ARG A 189 -19.61 -0.43 -19.16
CA ARG A 189 -20.92 -0.89 -18.70
C ARG A 189 -21.11 -2.38 -18.99
N GLU A 190 -20.88 -2.80 -20.23
CA GLU A 190 -21.07 -4.19 -20.64
C GLU A 190 -20.13 -5.14 -19.91
N PHE A 191 -18.86 -4.76 -19.78
CA PHE A 191 -17.88 -5.52 -19.03
C PHE A 191 -18.30 -5.66 -17.56
N LEU A 192 -18.56 -4.55 -16.86
CA LEU A 192 -18.87 -4.54 -15.43
C LEU A 192 -20.16 -5.27 -15.08
N VAL A 193 -21.21 -5.16 -15.91
CA VAL A 193 -22.48 -5.88 -15.72
C VAL A 193 -22.28 -7.40 -15.83
N GLN A 194 -21.36 -7.85 -16.69
CA GLN A 194 -21.08 -9.27 -16.90
C GLN A 194 -19.94 -9.79 -16.02
N PHE A 195 -19.14 -8.92 -15.41
CA PHE A 195 -17.92 -9.30 -14.71
C PHE A 195 -18.22 -10.14 -13.47
N LYS A 196 -17.62 -11.33 -13.41
CA LYS A 196 -17.80 -12.30 -12.31
C LYS A 196 -16.50 -12.50 -11.57
N GLY A 197 -16.18 -11.56 -10.69
CA GLY A 197 -14.89 -11.57 -10.01
C GLY A 197 -14.80 -10.62 -8.82
N ILE A 198 -13.55 -10.25 -8.53
CA ILE A 198 -13.19 -9.30 -7.50
C ILE A 198 -12.78 -7.98 -8.17
N ILE A 199 -13.41 -6.88 -7.78
CA ILE A 199 -12.92 -5.54 -8.14
C ILE A 199 -12.18 -4.98 -6.94
N CYS A 200 -10.95 -4.56 -7.17
CA CYS A 200 -10.06 -3.98 -6.18
C CYS A 200 -9.98 -2.46 -6.40
N SER A 201 -10.42 -1.63 -5.45
CA SER A 201 -10.51 -0.18 -5.67
C SER A 201 -10.40 0.71 -4.42
N THR A 202 -10.35 2.04 -4.60
CA THR A 202 -10.41 3.00 -3.49
C THR A 202 -11.87 3.40 -3.20
N PRO A 203 -12.22 3.85 -1.98
CA PRO A 203 -13.60 4.22 -1.64
C PRO A 203 -14.17 5.31 -2.57
N MET A 204 -13.35 6.29 -2.94
CA MET A 204 -13.77 7.36 -3.84
C MET A 204 -14.01 6.90 -5.27
N ALA A 205 -13.28 5.89 -5.73
CA ALA A 205 -13.49 5.32 -7.06
C ALA A 205 -14.85 4.63 -7.17
N VAL A 206 -15.21 3.87 -6.13
CA VAL A 206 -16.47 3.10 -6.09
C VAL A 206 -17.67 4.00 -5.79
N ALA A 207 -17.45 5.22 -5.32
CA ALA A 207 -18.50 6.23 -5.16
C ALA A 207 -18.94 6.85 -6.50
N ASP A 208 -18.23 6.60 -7.61
CA ASP A 208 -18.62 7.09 -8.93
C ASP A 208 -20.02 6.59 -9.32
N ALA A 209 -20.82 7.46 -9.93
CA ALA A 209 -22.21 7.16 -10.26
C ALA A 209 -22.32 6.09 -11.36
N GLU A 210 -21.44 6.11 -12.36
CA GLU A 210 -21.47 5.13 -13.44
C GLU A 210 -21.09 3.75 -12.92
N PHE A 211 -20.00 3.65 -12.15
CA PHE A 211 -19.57 2.40 -11.56
C PHE A 211 -20.65 1.77 -10.68
N ARG A 212 -21.26 2.55 -9.78
CA ARG A 212 -22.34 2.08 -8.88
C ARG A 212 -23.56 1.55 -9.62
N ASN A 213 -23.87 2.12 -10.78
CA ASN A 213 -25.00 1.71 -11.60
C ASN A 213 -24.72 0.44 -12.42
N TRP A 214 -23.45 0.08 -12.61
CA TRP A 214 -23.06 -1.04 -13.48
C TRP A 214 -22.53 -2.25 -12.71
N PHE A 215 -21.98 -2.04 -11.51
CA PHE A 215 -21.42 -3.11 -10.69
C PHE A 215 -22.08 -3.18 -9.31
N HIS A 216 -22.72 -4.32 -9.05
CA HIS A 216 -23.41 -4.61 -7.79
C HIS A 216 -22.70 -5.77 -7.06
N PRO A 217 -21.80 -5.47 -6.10
CA PRO A 217 -21.10 -6.51 -5.35
C PRO A 217 -22.06 -7.28 -4.44
N HIS A 218 -21.77 -8.55 -4.16
CA HIS A 218 -22.47 -9.34 -3.15
C HIS A 218 -21.83 -9.25 -1.77
N LEU A 219 -20.58 -8.79 -1.71
CA LEU A 219 -19.79 -8.60 -0.50
C LEU A 219 -18.81 -7.48 -0.74
N ILE A 220 -18.67 -6.58 0.24
CA ILE A 220 -17.65 -5.55 0.25
C ILE A 220 -16.69 -5.83 1.41
N THR A 221 -15.40 -5.75 1.14
CA THR A 221 -14.36 -5.83 2.17
C THR A 221 -13.53 -4.57 2.12
N VAL A 222 -13.35 -3.92 3.25
CA VAL A 222 -12.53 -2.71 3.41
C VAL A 222 -11.33 -3.06 4.26
N ASP A 223 -10.14 -3.00 3.68
CA ASP A 223 -8.86 -3.17 4.36
C ASP A 223 -8.28 -1.80 4.78
N GLU A 224 -7.44 -1.79 5.81
CA GLU A 224 -6.85 -0.58 6.42
C GLU A 224 -7.90 0.43 6.91
N GLY A 225 -9.05 -0.04 7.38
CA GLY A 225 -10.17 0.79 7.85
C GLY A 225 -9.83 1.71 9.02
N GLY A 226 -8.73 1.46 9.75
CA GLY A 226 -8.21 2.37 10.79
C GLY A 226 -7.55 3.62 10.22
N ARG A 227 -7.07 3.58 8.98
CA ARG A 227 -6.49 4.72 8.25
C ARG A 227 -7.53 5.46 7.41
N LEU A 228 -8.71 4.88 7.24
CA LEU A 228 -9.73 5.45 6.36
C LEU A 228 -10.55 6.51 7.10
N PRO A 229 -10.66 7.75 6.56
CA PRO A 229 -11.59 8.74 7.09
C PRO A 229 -13.02 8.21 7.10
N GLU A 230 -13.78 8.51 8.14
CA GLU A 230 -15.17 8.04 8.29
C GLU A 230 -16.04 8.44 7.09
N ASN A 231 -15.87 9.65 6.55
CA ASN A 231 -16.60 10.12 5.38
C ASN A 231 -16.31 9.30 4.11
N GLU A 232 -15.10 8.73 3.96
CA GLU A 232 -14.78 7.86 2.83
C GLU A 232 -15.39 6.47 2.99
N LEU A 233 -15.50 5.93 4.20
CA LEU A 233 -16.24 4.69 4.40
C LEU A 233 -17.75 4.89 4.20
N LEU A 234 -18.28 6.02 4.65
CA LEU A 234 -19.70 6.34 4.51
C LEU A 234 -20.15 6.39 3.05
N THR A 235 -19.30 6.75 2.08
CA THR A 235 -19.69 6.68 0.66
C THR A 235 -19.95 5.23 0.23
N VAL A 236 -19.16 4.29 0.72
CA VAL A 236 -19.37 2.85 0.44
C VAL A 236 -20.67 2.38 1.09
N LEU A 237 -20.89 2.73 2.36
CA LEU A 237 -22.08 2.32 3.11
C LEU A 237 -23.37 2.96 2.57
N ALA A 238 -23.31 4.19 2.04
CA ALA A 238 -24.48 4.90 1.54
C ALA A 238 -24.95 4.40 0.17
N PHE A 239 -24.08 3.73 -0.59
CA PHE A 239 -24.33 3.45 -2.00
C PHE A 239 -24.48 1.97 -2.34
N TYR A 240 -24.22 1.07 -1.40
CA TYR A 240 -24.28 -0.36 -1.63
C TYR A 240 -25.05 -1.07 -0.52
N ASP A 241 -26.01 -1.90 -0.89
CA ASP A 241 -26.79 -2.74 0.04
C ASP A 241 -26.07 -4.04 0.43
N ALA A 242 -24.86 -4.26 -0.11
CA ALA A 242 -24.08 -5.47 0.15
C ALA A 242 -23.54 -5.50 1.59
N PRO A 243 -23.43 -6.69 2.21
CA PRO A 243 -22.69 -6.83 3.47
C PRO A 243 -21.28 -6.26 3.37
N VAL A 244 -20.86 -5.50 4.39
CA VAL A 244 -19.55 -4.85 4.43
C VAL A 244 -18.74 -5.37 5.61
N ILE A 245 -17.54 -5.88 5.33
CA ILE A 245 -16.55 -6.28 6.34
C ILE A 245 -15.46 -5.21 6.37
N VAL A 246 -15.28 -4.56 7.51
CA VAL A 246 -14.21 -3.57 7.71
C VAL A 246 -13.11 -4.19 8.56
N VAL A 247 -11.90 -4.19 8.02
CA VAL A 247 -10.69 -4.70 8.66
C VAL A 247 -9.73 -3.53 8.80
N GLY A 248 -9.21 -3.33 10.01
CA GLY A 248 -8.28 -2.25 10.27
C GLY A 248 -7.75 -2.33 11.69
N ASP A 249 -6.74 -1.51 11.95
CA ASP A 249 -6.15 -1.37 13.27
C ASP A 249 -6.10 0.11 13.65
N HIS A 250 -6.98 0.50 14.56
CA HIS A 250 -7.08 1.87 15.07
C HIS A 250 -5.84 2.34 15.85
N HIS A 251 -4.96 1.43 16.26
CA HIS A 251 -3.68 1.80 16.89
C HIS A 251 -2.55 2.07 15.87
N GLN A 252 -2.81 1.88 14.57
CA GLN A 252 -1.87 2.24 13.50
C GLN A 252 -2.07 3.69 13.05
N LEU A 253 -1.59 4.07 11.86
CA LEU A 253 -1.71 5.44 11.38
C LEU A 253 -3.19 5.83 11.22
N PRO A 254 -3.60 6.97 11.82
CA PRO A 254 -4.95 7.48 11.67
C PRO A 254 -5.16 8.06 10.26
N PRO A 255 -6.41 8.39 9.91
CA PRO A 255 -6.75 9.18 8.73
C PRO A 255 -5.84 10.39 8.54
N TYR A 256 -5.29 10.51 7.33
CA TYR A 256 -4.38 11.58 6.97
C TYR A 256 -5.14 12.85 6.56
N LEU A 257 -4.87 13.95 7.24
CA LEU A 257 -5.41 15.27 6.91
C LEU A 257 -4.33 16.19 6.38
N LYS A 258 -4.56 16.76 5.19
CA LYS A 258 -3.74 17.84 4.65
C LYS A 258 -4.21 19.16 5.24
N PHE A 259 -3.40 19.75 6.11
CA PHE A 259 -3.56 21.15 6.49
C PHE A 259 -2.78 22.04 5.52
N ASN A 260 -3.24 23.28 5.33
CA ASN A 260 -2.56 24.23 4.46
C ASN A 260 -1.17 24.56 5.05
N ALA A 261 -0.11 24.09 4.40
CA ALA A 261 1.27 24.31 4.82
C ALA A 261 1.68 25.79 4.82
N ASN A 262 0.93 26.67 4.14
CA ASN A 262 1.18 28.11 4.09
C ASN A 262 0.46 28.89 5.20
N ALA A 263 -0.27 28.23 6.09
CA ALA A 263 -0.81 28.88 7.28
C ALA A 263 0.35 29.22 8.22
N LYS A 264 0.92 30.42 8.04
CA LYS A 264 2.11 30.94 8.76
C LYS A 264 1.93 31.05 10.28
N ASN A 265 0.75 30.73 10.80
CA ASN A 265 0.45 30.68 12.23
C ASN A 265 -0.29 29.36 12.52
N ASP A 266 0.20 28.57 13.47
CA ASP A 266 -0.46 27.34 14.00
C ASP A 266 -1.92 27.56 14.46
N LEU A 267 -2.34 28.82 14.59
CA LEU A 267 -3.71 29.21 14.90
C LEU A 267 -4.66 29.21 13.68
N GLN A 268 -4.16 29.29 12.44
CA GLN A 268 -5.01 29.34 11.23
C GLN A 268 -5.16 28.01 10.49
N SER A 269 -4.46 26.94 10.92
CA SER A 269 -4.76 25.57 10.52
C SER A 269 -5.69 24.84 11.49
N SER A 270 -6.18 25.55 12.53
CA SER A 270 -7.01 25.03 13.62
C SER A 270 -8.43 24.70 13.18
N ASN A 271 -8.57 23.86 12.14
CA ASN A 271 -9.84 23.28 11.80
C ASN A 271 -10.39 22.60 13.07
N PRO A 272 -11.46 23.13 13.70
CA PRO A 272 -11.91 22.65 15.01
C PRO A 272 -12.46 21.22 14.93
N ILE A 273 -12.81 20.77 13.71
CA ILE A 273 -13.23 19.39 13.45
C ILE A 273 -12.07 18.48 13.02
N ALA A 274 -10.82 18.95 13.00
CA ALA A 274 -9.66 18.12 12.68
C ALA A 274 -9.54 16.85 13.54
N PRO A 275 -9.76 16.89 14.87
CA PRO A 275 -9.76 15.67 15.68
C PRO A 275 -10.82 14.67 15.21
N GLN A 276 -12.03 15.16 14.91
CA GLN A 276 -13.13 14.34 14.42
C GLN A 276 -12.84 13.75 13.03
N LEU A 277 -12.21 14.51 12.14
CA LEU A 277 -11.83 14.04 10.80
C LEU A 277 -10.67 13.03 10.82
N ARG A 278 -9.90 12.97 11.93
CA ARG A 278 -8.89 11.92 12.19
C ARG A 278 -9.47 10.70 12.88
N TYR A 279 -10.75 10.69 13.17
CA TYR A 279 -11.37 9.59 13.88
C TYR A 279 -11.97 8.61 12.85
N SER A 280 -11.41 7.40 12.78
CA SER A 280 -11.86 6.40 11.81
C SER A 280 -13.13 5.70 12.30
N THR A 281 -13.92 5.12 11.37
CA THR A 281 -15.06 4.29 11.77
C THR A 281 -14.63 3.06 12.56
N THR A 282 -13.42 2.54 12.31
CA THR A 282 -12.85 1.43 13.09
C THR A 282 -12.61 1.85 14.53
N GLU A 283 -12.02 3.03 14.75
CA GLU A 283 -11.81 3.61 16.09
C GLU A 283 -13.15 3.85 16.81
N ARG A 284 -14.14 4.40 16.10
CA ARG A 284 -15.51 4.56 16.62
C ARG A 284 -16.13 3.24 17.05
N ALA A 285 -15.95 2.18 16.24
CA ALA A 285 -16.47 0.85 16.55
C ALA A 285 -15.78 0.25 17.79
N VAL A 286 -14.48 0.49 17.98
CA VAL A 286 -13.76 0.10 19.21
C VAL A 286 -14.36 0.80 20.43
N ASP A 287 -14.50 2.13 20.37
CA ASP A 287 -15.01 2.91 21.52
C ASP A 287 -16.47 2.60 21.84
N ALA A 288 -17.27 2.22 20.83
CA ALA A 288 -18.64 1.76 21.01
C ALA A 288 -18.76 0.30 21.49
N GLY A 289 -17.65 -0.44 21.58
CA GLY A 289 -17.67 -1.88 21.90
C GLY A 289 -18.31 -2.75 20.81
N ALA A 290 -18.31 -2.27 19.56
CA ALA A 290 -18.93 -2.91 18.40
C ALA A 290 -17.95 -3.75 17.55
N ILE A 291 -16.79 -4.12 18.11
CA ILE A 291 -15.82 -4.99 17.44
C ILE A 291 -16.17 -6.44 17.66
N GLU A 292 -16.36 -7.17 16.56
CA GLU A 292 -16.74 -8.59 16.59
C GLU A 292 -15.55 -9.51 16.91
N THR A 293 -14.36 -9.23 16.37
CA THR A 293 -13.20 -10.14 16.48
C THR A 293 -11.87 -9.38 16.43
N PHE A 294 -10.89 -9.87 17.20
CA PHE A 294 -9.51 -9.42 17.18
C PHE A 294 -8.57 -10.53 16.72
N MET A 295 -7.63 -10.23 15.83
CA MET A 295 -6.54 -11.14 15.47
C MET A 295 -5.37 -10.97 16.44
N GLN A 296 -5.12 -11.97 17.28
CA GLN A 296 -4.11 -11.89 18.35
C GLN A 296 -2.74 -12.44 17.96
N PHE A 297 -2.67 -13.28 16.94
CA PHE A 297 -1.43 -13.96 16.56
C PHE A 297 -0.68 -13.21 15.47
N ASN A 298 0.52 -12.75 15.82
CA ASN A 298 1.47 -12.17 14.88
C ASN A 298 2.30 -13.27 14.22
N HIS A 299 2.14 -13.41 12.90
CA HIS A 299 2.89 -14.37 12.08
C HIS A 299 4.15 -13.79 11.45
N ARG A 300 4.29 -12.47 11.53
CA ARG A 300 5.33 -11.69 10.85
C ARG A 300 6.59 -11.59 11.70
N SER A 301 6.43 -11.50 13.02
CA SER A 301 7.53 -11.18 13.91
C SER A 301 8.43 -12.36 14.26
N SER A 302 9.73 -12.23 14.02
CA SER A 302 10.80 -13.12 14.53
C SER A 302 11.68 -12.40 15.55
N GLY A 303 12.57 -13.11 16.25
CA GLY A 303 13.56 -12.51 17.15
C GLY A 303 12.98 -11.74 18.33
N PHE A 304 11.76 -12.08 18.77
CA PHE A 304 11.01 -11.35 19.80
C PHE A 304 10.69 -9.88 19.47
N LEU A 305 10.77 -9.49 18.20
CA LEU A 305 10.52 -8.11 17.79
C LEU A 305 9.06 -7.65 18.06
N HIS A 306 8.11 -8.58 18.25
CA HIS A 306 6.74 -8.27 18.68
C HIS A 306 6.63 -7.72 20.10
N LYS A 307 7.62 -7.96 20.98
CA LYS A 307 7.47 -7.68 22.43
C LYS A 307 7.14 -6.23 22.71
N VAL A 308 7.91 -5.30 22.15
CA VAL A 308 7.73 -3.86 22.40
C VAL A 308 6.41 -3.35 21.82
N PRO A 309 6.04 -3.59 20.55
CA PRO A 309 4.73 -3.14 20.07
C PRO A 309 3.58 -3.84 20.80
N SER A 310 3.73 -5.11 21.20
CA SER A 310 2.72 -5.79 22.00
C SER A 310 2.51 -5.12 23.36
N GLN A 311 3.58 -4.83 24.08
CA GLN A 311 3.54 -4.19 25.40
C GLN A 311 3.01 -2.75 25.33
N LEU A 312 3.55 -1.95 24.42
CA LEU A 312 3.26 -0.51 24.35
C LEU A 312 1.89 -0.19 23.73
N ILE A 313 1.45 -1.00 22.76
CA ILE A 313 0.25 -0.71 21.95
C ILE A 313 -0.90 -1.61 22.39
N TYR A 314 -0.67 -2.92 22.28
CA TYR A 314 -1.71 -3.91 22.39
C TYR A 314 -1.86 -4.47 23.80
N ARG A 315 -1.14 -3.91 24.79
CA ARG A 315 -1.20 -4.32 26.21
C ARG A 315 -1.00 -5.83 26.37
N ASP A 316 0.02 -6.36 25.71
CA ASP A 316 0.38 -7.79 25.68
C ASP A 316 -0.66 -8.73 25.03
N LEU A 317 -1.70 -8.20 24.36
CA LEU A 317 -2.69 -9.01 23.64
C LEU A 317 -2.14 -9.59 22.33
N MET A 318 -1.10 -8.96 21.75
CA MET A 318 -0.45 -9.48 20.55
C MET A 318 0.61 -10.52 20.93
N THR A 319 0.44 -11.75 20.44
CA THR A 319 1.36 -12.86 20.73
C THR A 319 1.97 -13.40 19.44
N PRO A 320 3.20 -13.95 19.47
CA PRO A 320 3.76 -14.58 18.28
C PRO A 320 2.99 -15.86 17.98
N PHE A 321 2.75 -16.15 16.70
CA PHE A 321 2.07 -17.38 16.29
C PHE A 321 2.79 -18.65 16.76
N SER A 322 4.12 -18.65 16.74
CA SER A 322 4.95 -19.74 17.25
C SER A 322 6.02 -19.20 18.18
N ARG A 323 5.97 -19.62 19.45
CA ARG A 323 7.01 -19.32 20.45
C ARG A 323 8.30 -20.07 20.14
N ALA A 324 8.21 -21.33 19.71
CA ALA A 324 9.36 -22.17 19.39
C ALA A 324 10.19 -21.61 18.22
N ASN A 325 9.54 -20.93 17.27
CA ASN A 325 10.20 -20.38 16.08
C ASN A 325 10.63 -18.92 16.21
N GLN A 326 10.54 -18.31 17.40
CA GLN A 326 11.00 -16.93 17.58
C GLN A 326 12.52 -16.79 17.45
N TRP A 327 13.27 -17.85 17.73
CA TRP A 327 14.73 -17.86 17.65
C TRP A 327 15.20 -18.99 16.75
N SER A 328 14.97 -18.81 15.45
CA SER A 328 15.39 -19.79 14.42
C SER A 328 16.87 -19.63 14.07
N SER A 329 17.44 -20.60 13.35
CA SER A 329 18.80 -20.47 12.79
C SER A 329 18.95 -19.23 11.91
N LEU A 330 17.89 -18.83 11.20
CA LEU A 330 17.88 -17.60 10.43
C LEU A 330 17.99 -16.38 11.34
N THR A 331 17.20 -16.33 12.41
CA THR A 331 17.24 -15.26 13.42
C THR A 331 18.62 -15.14 14.07
N GLU A 332 19.30 -16.28 14.31
CA GLU A 332 20.68 -16.29 14.81
C GLU A 332 21.67 -15.66 13.83
N THR A 333 21.51 -15.88 12.53
CA THR A 333 22.35 -15.24 11.50
C THR A 333 22.17 -13.72 11.52
N TYR A 334 20.94 -13.23 11.57
CA TYR A 334 20.68 -11.79 11.72
C TYR A 334 21.25 -11.23 13.02
N HIS A 335 21.13 -11.95 14.13
CA HIS A 335 21.74 -11.55 15.40
C HIS A 335 23.27 -11.45 15.29
N LYS A 336 23.93 -12.41 14.62
CA LYS A 336 25.38 -12.36 14.35
C LYS A 336 25.78 -11.16 13.52
N PHE A 337 25.04 -10.87 12.45
CA PHE A 337 25.27 -9.67 11.64
C PHE A 337 25.16 -8.39 12.49
N LEU A 338 24.16 -8.30 13.38
CA LEU A 338 24.02 -7.16 14.28
C LEU A 338 25.14 -7.08 15.34
N LEU A 339 25.66 -8.21 15.82
CA LEU A 339 26.83 -8.24 16.71
C LEU A 339 28.09 -7.67 16.04
N GLU A 340 28.22 -7.77 14.72
CA GLU A 340 29.34 -7.11 14.01
C GLU A 340 29.19 -5.57 13.99
N LEU A 341 27.97 -5.06 14.17
CA LEU A 341 27.69 -3.62 14.24
C LEU A 341 27.71 -3.11 15.69
N ALA A 342 27.33 -3.96 16.65
CA ALA A 342 27.29 -3.69 18.08
C ALA A 342 27.62 -4.97 18.86
N PRO A 343 28.91 -5.23 19.17
CA PRO A 343 29.36 -6.44 19.87
C PRO A 343 28.72 -6.66 21.26
N GLU A 344 28.23 -5.59 21.87
CA GLU A 344 27.57 -5.57 23.16
C GLU A 344 26.06 -5.87 23.11
N LEU A 345 25.50 -6.15 21.93
CA LEU A 345 24.09 -6.48 21.76
C LEU A 345 23.72 -7.71 22.63
N PRO A 346 22.64 -7.63 23.44
CA PRO A 346 22.25 -8.74 24.31
C PRO A 346 21.96 -10.03 23.55
N LYS A 347 22.34 -11.16 24.15
CA LYS A 347 21.95 -12.51 23.67
C LYS A 347 20.42 -12.55 23.66
N ASN A 348 19.82 -12.70 22.47
CA ASN A 348 18.37 -12.68 22.21
C ASN A 348 17.74 -11.35 21.77
N GLU A 349 18.52 -10.40 21.25
CA GLU A 349 18.01 -9.17 20.64
C GLU A 349 18.33 -9.11 19.14
N THR A 350 17.36 -8.72 18.32
CA THR A 350 17.52 -8.55 16.86
C THR A 350 17.18 -7.12 16.42
N ARG A 351 17.44 -6.16 17.30
CA ARG A 351 17.21 -4.73 17.05
C ARG A 351 18.36 -3.92 17.61
N LEU A 352 18.69 -2.85 16.92
CA LEU A 352 19.72 -1.91 17.33
C LEU A 352 19.19 -0.49 17.19
N MET A 353 19.39 0.32 18.23
CA MET A 353 19.22 1.77 18.14
C MET A 353 20.60 2.39 17.95
N VAL A 354 20.79 3.10 16.85
CA VAL A 354 22.07 3.70 16.49
C VAL A 354 22.02 5.20 16.67
N THR A 355 22.91 5.72 17.50
CA THR A 355 23.12 7.15 17.69
C THR A 355 24.39 7.57 16.99
N LEU A 356 24.26 8.47 16.01
CA LEU A 356 25.37 9.06 15.29
C LEU A 356 25.70 10.41 15.94
N GLU A 357 26.53 10.37 16.98
CA GLU A 357 26.94 11.56 17.75
C GLU A 357 27.53 12.63 16.82
N GLY A 358 27.10 13.87 17.02
CA GLY A 358 27.53 15.01 16.20
C GLY A 358 26.92 15.05 14.80
N SER A 359 25.94 14.20 14.47
CA SER A 359 25.15 14.38 13.26
C SER A 359 24.26 15.61 13.38
N TRP A 360 24.01 16.26 12.25
CA TRP A 360 23.03 17.35 12.15
C TRP A 360 22.18 17.15 10.91
N ASP A 361 20.94 17.60 11.00
CA ASP A 361 20.04 17.65 9.85
C ASP A 361 20.15 18.98 9.09
N SER A 362 19.78 18.95 7.81
CA SER A 362 19.74 20.08 6.89
C SER A 362 18.49 19.99 6.02
N TYR A 363 18.14 21.05 5.32
CA TYR A 363 16.91 21.10 4.51
C TYR A 363 17.19 21.14 3.00
N ILE A 364 16.33 20.50 2.23
CA ILE A 364 16.13 20.74 0.80
C ILE A 364 14.69 21.20 0.63
N GLY A 365 14.50 22.49 0.31
CA GLY A 365 13.18 23.12 0.36
C GLY A 365 12.60 23.04 1.78
N THR A 366 11.42 22.42 1.92
CA THR A 366 10.72 22.24 3.21
C THR A 366 10.96 20.88 3.87
N SER A 367 11.79 20.01 3.28
CA SER A 367 12.02 18.65 3.77
C SER A 367 13.43 18.47 4.35
N ALA A 368 13.53 17.81 5.50
CA ALA A 368 14.81 17.55 6.17
C ALA A 368 15.56 16.36 5.55
N ARG A 369 16.89 16.37 5.71
CA ARG A 369 17.82 15.28 5.42
C ARG A 369 18.98 15.26 6.43
N ASN A 370 19.58 14.10 6.65
CA ASN A 370 20.76 13.92 7.48
C ASN A 370 21.78 13.04 6.74
N ILE A 371 22.91 13.64 6.36
CA ILE A 371 23.93 13.00 5.53
C ILE A 371 24.68 11.89 6.29
N ALA A 372 24.92 12.08 7.60
CA ALA A 372 25.58 11.06 8.41
C ALA A 372 24.71 9.79 8.51
N HIS A 373 23.40 9.98 8.73
CA HIS A 373 22.43 8.88 8.73
C HIS A 373 22.42 8.16 7.38
N ALA A 374 22.27 8.91 6.29
CA ALA A 374 22.22 8.33 4.94
C ALA A 374 23.48 7.52 4.62
N ARG A 375 24.67 8.05 4.93
CA ARG A 375 25.95 7.35 4.72
C ARG A 375 26.03 6.05 5.51
N TRP A 376 25.67 6.09 6.80
CA TRP A 376 25.69 4.91 7.66
C TRP A 376 24.72 3.84 7.16
N ILE A 377 23.46 4.21 6.89
CA ILE A 377 22.43 3.29 6.39
C ILE A 377 22.86 2.65 5.07
N VAL A 378 23.37 3.43 4.12
CA VAL A 378 23.80 2.93 2.81
C VAL A 378 24.98 1.97 2.97
N ALA A 379 25.99 2.32 3.76
CA ALA A 379 27.16 1.47 4.00
C ALA A 379 26.75 0.13 4.65
N THR A 380 25.89 0.17 5.66
CA THR A 380 25.38 -1.04 6.34
C THR A 380 24.51 -1.87 5.41
N SER A 381 23.67 -1.25 4.57
CA SER A 381 22.85 -1.96 3.58
C SER A 381 23.70 -2.68 2.54
N ILE A 382 24.77 -2.03 2.04
CA ILE A 382 25.73 -2.66 1.13
C ILE A 382 26.39 -3.86 1.80
N LYS A 383 26.85 -3.71 3.06
CA LYS A 383 27.43 -4.82 3.83
C LYS A 383 26.45 -5.99 3.95
N ALA A 384 25.19 -5.70 4.28
CA ALA A 384 24.15 -6.70 4.47
C ALA A 384 23.83 -7.46 3.16
N VAL A 385 23.75 -6.78 2.02
CA VAL A 385 23.47 -7.42 0.72
C VAL A 385 24.64 -8.28 0.22
N HIS A 386 25.88 -8.00 0.63
CA HIS A 386 27.04 -8.84 0.31
C HIS A 386 27.19 -10.05 1.24
N ASP A 387 26.53 -10.05 2.39
CA ASP A 387 26.51 -11.18 3.30
C ASP A 387 25.51 -12.25 2.81
N LYS A 388 26.05 -13.27 2.14
CA LYS A 388 25.26 -14.39 1.59
C LYS A 388 24.61 -15.27 2.65
N THR A 389 24.97 -15.11 3.92
CA THR A 389 24.31 -15.84 5.02
C THR A 389 22.96 -15.22 5.36
N LEU A 390 22.77 -13.93 5.07
CA LEU A 390 21.49 -13.23 5.21
C LEU A 390 20.58 -13.55 4.04
N THR A 391 19.49 -14.26 4.35
CA THR A 391 18.52 -14.74 3.37
C THR A 391 17.10 -14.50 3.89
N SER A 392 16.12 -14.48 3.00
CA SER A 392 14.72 -14.48 3.41
C SER A 392 14.31 -15.86 3.95
N ARG A 393 13.13 -15.94 4.54
CA ARG A 393 12.58 -17.17 5.15
C ARG A 393 12.45 -18.33 4.17
N ASP A 394 12.29 -18.06 2.88
CA ASP A 394 12.22 -19.07 1.82
C ASP A 394 13.58 -19.41 1.20
N GLY A 395 14.67 -18.85 1.73
CA GLY A 395 16.04 -19.03 1.25
C GLY A 395 16.42 -18.17 0.05
N SER A 396 15.53 -17.28 -0.41
CA SER A 396 15.85 -16.28 -1.43
C SER A 396 16.76 -15.18 -0.87
N PRO A 397 17.41 -14.36 -1.72
CA PRO A 397 18.13 -13.18 -1.25
C PRO A 397 17.25 -12.30 -0.37
N MET A 398 17.81 -11.80 0.73
CA MET A 398 17.12 -10.92 1.67
C MET A 398 16.60 -9.64 0.99
N ASP A 399 15.43 -9.19 1.42
CA ASP A 399 14.92 -7.85 1.13
C ASP A 399 15.26 -6.87 2.26
N ILE A 400 15.74 -5.67 1.90
CA ILE A 400 15.98 -4.55 2.82
C ILE A 400 14.94 -3.45 2.60
N LEU A 401 14.39 -2.92 3.70
CA LEU A 401 13.53 -1.75 3.68
C LEU A 401 14.13 -0.61 4.51
N ILE A 402 14.37 0.52 3.87
CA ILE A 402 14.76 1.78 4.51
C ILE A 402 13.55 2.69 4.57
N MET A 403 13.08 2.97 5.77
CA MET A 403 11.99 3.90 6.06
C MET A 403 12.57 5.22 6.56
N ALA A 404 12.51 6.25 5.74
CA ALA A 404 12.87 7.60 6.17
C ALA A 404 11.61 8.43 6.39
N TYR A 405 11.65 9.35 7.34
CA TYR A 405 10.52 10.20 7.64
C TYR A 405 10.28 11.28 6.57
N TYR A 406 11.36 11.73 5.94
CA TYR A 406 11.35 12.91 5.07
C TYR A 406 11.67 12.53 3.63
N ARG A 407 10.98 13.17 2.68
CA ARG A 407 11.16 12.90 1.24
C ARG A 407 12.56 13.27 0.75
N ALA A 408 13.14 14.36 1.25
CA ALA A 408 14.52 14.74 0.93
C ALA A 408 15.53 13.70 1.44
N GLN A 409 15.27 13.05 2.58
CA GLN A 409 16.10 11.95 3.07
C GLN A 409 15.97 10.70 2.20
N VAL A 410 14.76 10.33 1.77
CA VAL A 410 14.54 9.25 0.80
C VAL A 410 15.36 9.51 -0.47
N GLN A 411 15.25 10.71 -1.05
CA GLN A 411 16.01 11.08 -2.25
C GLN A 411 17.52 11.04 -2.03
N THR A 412 18.00 11.49 -0.87
CA THR A 412 19.42 11.47 -0.53
C THR A 412 19.96 10.03 -0.47
N ILE A 413 19.23 9.12 0.17
CA ILE A 413 19.61 7.70 0.28
C ILE A 413 19.56 7.03 -1.10
N GLU A 414 18.51 7.30 -1.88
CA GLU A 414 18.35 6.83 -3.26
C GLU A 414 19.52 7.25 -4.16
N GLN A 415 19.93 8.51 -4.09
CA GLN A 415 21.10 9.01 -4.82
C GLN A 415 22.38 8.28 -4.42
N MET A 416 22.61 8.06 -3.11
CA MET A 416 23.79 7.35 -2.62
C MET A 416 23.80 5.87 -3.04
N LEU A 417 22.65 5.20 -3.06
CA LEU A 417 22.53 3.82 -3.55
C LEU A 417 22.79 3.72 -5.05
N ASN A 418 22.27 4.67 -5.84
CA ASN A 418 22.51 4.71 -7.28
C ASN A 418 23.99 5.02 -7.58
N GLN A 419 24.62 5.91 -6.81
CA GLN A 419 26.06 6.13 -6.89
C GLN A 419 26.84 4.86 -6.56
N ALA A 420 26.42 4.09 -5.55
CA ALA A 420 27.05 2.81 -5.23
C ALA A 420 26.97 1.78 -6.37
N VAL A 421 25.92 1.83 -7.21
CA VAL A 421 25.84 1.02 -8.44
C VAL A 421 26.84 1.51 -9.49
N ILE A 422 26.95 2.82 -9.68
CA ILE A 422 27.90 3.43 -10.63
C ILE A 422 29.36 3.12 -10.20
N ASP A 423 29.64 3.19 -8.90
CA ASP A 423 30.94 2.87 -8.31
C ASP A 423 31.27 1.36 -8.33
N GLY A 424 30.36 0.50 -8.77
CA GLY A 424 30.53 -0.96 -8.77
C GLY A 424 30.47 -1.62 -7.38
N LYS A 425 30.02 -0.89 -6.34
CA LYS A 425 29.82 -1.43 -4.98
C LYS A 425 28.56 -2.28 -4.86
N LEU A 426 27.59 -2.05 -5.76
CA LEU A 426 26.36 -2.83 -5.89
C LEU A 426 26.12 -3.19 -7.37
N THR A 427 25.62 -4.39 -7.61
CA THR A 427 25.01 -4.73 -8.91
C THR A 427 23.60 -4.16 -9.00
N ARG A 428 23.03 -4.10 -10.23
CA ARG A 428 21.63 -3.69 -10.43
C ARG A 428 20.65 -4.62 -9.70
N GLU A 429 20.94 -5.92 -9.63
CA GLU A 429 20.11 -6.91 -8.93
C GLU A 429 20.16 -6.70 -7.42
N GLN A 430 21.34 -6.48 -6.87
CA GLN A 430 21.53 -6.15 -5.44
C GLN A 430 20.85 -4.83 -5.07
N ARG A 431 20.86 -3.84 -5.96
CA ARG A 431 20.13 -2.58 -5.78
C ARG A 431 18.62 -2.82 -5.63
N LEU A 432 18.03 -3.75 -6.39
CA LEU A 432 16.59 -4.05 -6.33
C LEU A 432 16.16 -4.67 -4.98
N GLN A 433 17.09 -5.28 -4.24
CA GLN A 433 16.84 -5.82 -2.89
C GLN A 433 16.64 -4.71 -1.85
N ILE A 434 17.10 -3.48 -2.13
CA ILE A 434 17.02 -2.34 -1.20
C ILE A 434 15.88 -1.41 -1.61
N ARG A 435 14.87 -1.29 -0.77
CA ARG A 435 13.75 -0.36 -0.98
C ARG A 435 13.85 0.83 -0.06
N VAL A 436 13.69 2.04 -0.62
CA VAL A 436 13.66 3.29 0.17
C VAL A 436 12.30 3.93 -0.02
N GLN A 437 11.61 4.23 1.08
CA GLN A 437 10.30 4.88 1.02
C GLN A 437 10.05 5.74 2.25
N THR A 438 9.13 6.70 2.13
CA THR A 438 8.67 7.47 3.27
C THR A 438 7.86 6.58 4.22
N LEU A 439 7.86 6.90 5.51
CA LEU A 439 7.10 6.14 6.52
C LEU A 439 5.61 5.99 6.14
N ASP A 440 4.99 7.02 5.58
CA ASP A 440 3.58 6.96 5.17
C ASP A 440 3.32 5.93 4.07
N LEU A 441 4.27 5.75 3.13
CA LEU A 441 4.16 4.83 2.01
C LEU A 441 4.53 3.38 2.37
N SER A 442 5.26 3.17 3.46
CA SER A 442 5.63 1.83 3.93
C SER A 442 4.51 1.06 4.65
N GLN A 443 3.25 1.51 4.62
CA GLN A 443 2.17 0.83 5.34
C GLN A 443 1.84 -0.51 4.68
N GLY A 444 1.85 -1.57 5.48
CA GLY A 444 1.75 -2.94 4.99
C GLY A 444 3.02 -3.47 4.30
N GLY A 445 4.11 -2.69 4.30
CA GLY A 445 5.42 -3.13 3.81
C GLY A 445 6.13 -4.02 4.84
N GLU A 446 6.67 -5.14 4.38
CA GLU A 446 7.50 -6.07 5.14
C GLU A 446 8.85 -6.24 4.44
N ALA A 447 9.91 -6.53 5.19
CA ALA A 447 11.25 -6.86 4.70
C ALA A 447 12.00 -7.64 5.80
N ASP A 448 13.04 -8.40 5.43
CA ASP A 448 13.80 -9.19 6.40
C ASP A 448 14.78 -8.30 7.22
N LEU A 449 15.27 -7.20 6.63
CA LEU A 449 16.03 -6.17 7.36
C LEU A 449 15.39 -4.80 7.18
N VAL A 450 15.16 -4.09 8.29
CA VAL A 450 14.50 -2.78 8.29
C VAL A 450 15.37 -1.71 8.94
N PHE A 451 15.57 -0.61 8.23
CA PHE A 451 16.14 0.63 8.76
C PHE A 451 15.03 1.65 8.99
N VAL A 452 15.03 2.30 10.15
CA VAL A 452 14.13 3.41 10.47
C VAL A 452 14.96 4.65 10.72
N ASP A 453 14.79 5.65 9.86
CA ASP A 453 15.53 6.90 9.91
C ASP A 453 14.62 8.08 10.30
N TYR A 454 14.78 8.52 11.55
CA TYR A 454 14.11 9.70 12.09
C TYR A 454 14.56 11.01 11.45
N THR A 455 15.74 11.04 10.83
CA THR A 455 16.36 12.18 10.13
C THR A 455 16.68 13.41 11.00
N ARG A 456 15.75 13.85 11.87
CA ARG A 456 15.85 15.06 12.69
C ARG A 456 16.80 14.88 13.87
N THR A 457 17.54 15.94 14.17
CA THR A 457 18.44 15.99 15.33
C THR A 457 18.07 17.06 16.35
N GLY A 458 17.36 18.12 15.94
CA GLY A 458 17.07 19.29 16.80
C GLY A 458 15.65 19.34 17.39
N ASP A 459 14.69 18.61 16.83
CA ASP A 459 13.31 18.56 17.32
C ASP A 459 12.63 17.24 16.95
N THR A 460 11.50 16.99 17.62
CA THR A 460 10.67 15.82 17.35
C THR A 460 9.63 16.08 16.25
N SER A 461 9.38 17.31 15.78
CA SER A 461 8.42 17.63 14.70
C SER A 461 7.12 16.77 14.76
N PHE A 462 6.63 16.25 13.63
CA PHE A 462 5.51 15.28 13.60
C PHE A 462 5.84 13.90 14.19
N THR A 463 7.11 13.63 14.48
CA THR A 463 7.59 12.39 15.15
C THR A 463 7.22 12.34 16.63
N SER A 464 6.80 13.48 17.21
CA SER A 464 6.31 13.62 18.59
C SER A 464 4.96 12.94 18.87
N SER A 465 4.20 12.57 17.83
CA SER A 465 2.91 11.92 18.01
C SER A 465 3.09 10.49 18.52
N ALA A 466 2.44 10.18 19.66
CA ALA A 466 2.47 8.89 20.35
C ALA A 466 2.03 7.69 19.48
N LEU A 467 1.44 7.94 18.31
CA LEU A 467 1.05 6.93 17.32
C LEU A 467 2.19 6.52 16.37
N PHE A 468 3.22 7.35 16.19
CA PHE A 468 4.29 7.07 15.22
C PHE A 468 5.31 6.06 15.73
N PHE A 469 5.77 6.22 16.97
CA PHE A 469 6.79 5.36 17.57
C PHE A 469 6.35 3.88 17.65
N PRO A 470 5.12 3.56 18.08
CA PRO A 470 4.70 2.16 18.17
C PRO A 470 4.35 1.55 16.80
N PHE A 471 3.85 2.37 15.87
CA PHE A 471 3.60 1.99 14.48
C PHE A 471 4.87 1.52 13.74
N GLN A 472 6.03 2.10 14.06
CA GLN A 472 7.32 1.66 13.48
C GLN A 472 7.71 0.27 13.93
N LEU A 473 7.49 -0.03 15.20
CA LEU A 473 7.90 -1.30 15.80
C LEU A 473 7.12 -2.50 15.25
N ASN A 474 5.86 -2.31 14.85
CA ASN A 474 5.06 -3.33 14.17
C ASN A 474 5.49 -3.62 12.72
N ARG A 475 6.25 -2.71 12.10
CA ARG A 475 6.74 -2.85 10.71
C ARG A 475 8.15 -3.43 10.61
N LEU A 476 8.87 -3.53 11.74
CA LEU A 476 10.28 -3.89 11.81
C LEU A 476 10.62 -5.35 11.50
N ILE A 477 9.73 -6.16 10.91
CA ILE A 477 9.88 -7.60 11.11
C ILE A 477 9.50 -8.45 9.90
N ASN A 478 10.46 -9.24 9.41
CA ASN A 478 10.34 -10.67 9.12
C ASN A 478 11.54 -11.38 9.76
#